data_AF-A0A927WJ72-F1
#
_entry.id   AF-A0A927WJ72-F1
#
_cell.length_a   1.000
_cell.length_b   1.000
_cell.length_c   1.000
_cell.angle_alpha   90.00
_cell.angle_beta   90.00
_cell.angle_gamma   90.00
#
_symmetry.space_group_name_H-M   'P 1'
#
loop_
_entity.id
_entity.type
_entity.pdbx_description
1 polymer ?
#
loop_
_entity_poly.entity_id
_entity_poly.type
_entity_poly.pdbx_seq_one_letter_code
_entity_poly.pdbx_strand_id
1 'polypeptide(L)'
;MTKISHTKKLKNVKKPFWSKIVWEVFVLTQIQQLKQQHSLAYWKQTILAQQNSGLTAAEYCRQQNIKYNAFYYWQRKIREDFAASALQMAPKDERVPEFATLATATVTATVQTATLPSMLKLSCDPVSLEVNEQTSSKLLARTLACIKDVFSVC
;
A
#
# COMPACT_ATOMS: atom_id res chain seq x y z
N MET A 1 15.00 -35.34 -27.69
CA MET A 1 14.86 -35.43 -26.22
C MET A 1 16.05 -34.74 -25.57
N THR A 2 15.92 -33.43 -25.33
CA THR A 2 17.03 -32.56 -24.93
C THR A 2 17.05 -32.46 -23.40
N LYS A 3 18.04 -33.07 -22.75
CA LYS A 3 18.27 -32.93 -21.30
C LYS A 3 18.90 -31.56 -21.04
N ILE A 4 18.09 -30.59 -20.60
CA ILE A 4 18.58 -29.32 -20.07
C ILE A 4 18.95 -29.56 -18.60
N SER A 5 20.24 -29.77 -18.34
CA SER A 5 20.79 -29.81 -16.98
C SER A 5 21.32 -28.42 -16.62
N HIS A 6 20.48 -27.57 -16.02
CA HIS A 6 20.95 -26.33 -15.41
C HIS A 6 21.50 -26.61 -14.01
N THR A 7 22.73 -27.09 -13.92
CA THR A 7 23.51 -26.95 -12.68
C THR A 7 24.11 -25.55 -12.67
N LYS A 8 23.39 -24.58 -12.08
CA LYS A 8 23.95 -23.25 -11.81
C LYS A 8 25.14 -23.42 -10.86
N LYS A 9 26.34 -23.36 -11.44
CA LYS A 9 27.63 -23.26 -10.77
C LYS A 9 27.52 -22.16 -9.71
N LEU A 10 27.51 -22.55 -8.42
CA LEU A 10 27.68 -21.62 -7.31
C LEU A 10 28.99 -20.88 -7.56
N LYS A 11 28.88 -19.58 -7.87
CA LYS A 11 30.01 -18.73 -8.20
C LYS A 11 30.93 -18.72 -6.99
N ASN A 12 32.11 -19.30 -7.17
CA ASN A 12 33.19 -19.41 -6.22
C ASN A 12 33.68 -17.99 -5.90
N VAL A 13 33.16 -17.39 -4.82
CA VAL A 13 33.64 -16.11 -4.30
C VAL A 13 35.04 -16.34 -3.77
N LYS A 14 36.05 -15.87 -4.52
CA LYS A 14 37.47 -15.93 -4.12
C LYS A 14 37.59 -15.40 -2.69
N LYS A 15 38.15 -16.20 -1.78
CA LYS A 15 38.39 -15.80 -0.39
C LYS A 15 39.46 -14.70 -0.36
N PRO A 16 39.16 -13.43 0.01
CA PRO A 16 40.23 -12.45 0.22
C PRO A 16 41.09 -12.84 1.43
N PHE A 17 42.40 -12.68 1.25
CA PHE A 17 43.49 -13.03 2.17
C PHE A 17 43.62 -12.04 3.35
N TRP A 18 42.54 -11.78 4.08
CA TRP A 18 42.61 -10.95 5.29
C TRP A 18 42.00 -11.71 6.46
N SER A 19 42.83 -11.88 7.51
CA SER A 19 42.65 -12.53 8.82
C SER A 19 41.33 -13.27 9.08
N LYS A 20 41.42 -14.53 9.56
CA LYS A 20 40.27 -15.39 9.93
C LYS A 20 39.15 -14.63 10.68
N ILE A 21 39.52 -13.67 11.52
CA ILE A 21 38.61 -12.83 12.31
C ILE A 21 37.76 -11.90 11.42
N VAL A 22 38.35 -11.29 10.39
CA VAL A 22 37.62 -10.38 9.47
C VAL A 22 36.64 -11.17 8.61
N TRP A 23 37.02 -12.37 8.18
CA TRP A 23 36.15 -13.28 7.44
C TRP A 23 35.00 -13.83 8.32
N GLU A 24 35.26 -14.18 9.57
CA GLU A 24 34.22 -14.61 10.52
C GLU A 24 33.22 -13.48 10.83
N VAL A 25 33.72 -12.27 11.11
CA VAL A 25 32.85 -11.10 11.35
C VAL A 25 32.03 -10.75 10.11
N PHE A 26 32.63 -10.80 8.91
CA PHE A 26 31.93 -10.55 7.66
C PHE A 26 30.84 -11.61 7.41
N VAL A 27 31.15 -12.90 7.55
CA VAL A 27 30.18 -13.99 7.38
C VAL A 27 29.04 -13.91 8.40
N LEU A 28 29.32 -13.60 9.67
CA LEU A 28 28.28 -13.40 10.69
C LEU A 28 27.36 -12.23 10.34
N THR A 29 27.91 -11.14 9.83
CA THR A 29 27.13 -9.97 9.37
C THR A 29 26.23 -10.35 8.19
N GLN A 30 26.73 -11.14 7.23
CA GLN A 30 25.93 -11.63 6.10
C GLN A 30 24.79 -12.57 6.56
N ILE A 31 25.07 -13.48 7.50
CA ILE A 31 24.04 -14.36 8.08
C ILE A 31 22.97 -13.54 8.80
N GLN A 32 23.36 -12.51 9.55
CA GLN A 32 22.41 -11.61 10.20
C GLN A 32 21.53 -10.87 9.19
N GLN A 33 22.11 -10.33 8.11
CA GLN A 33 21.36 -9.66 7.04
C GLN A 33 20.35 -10.60 6.37
N LEU A 34 20.78 -11.82 5.99
CA LEU A 34 19.91 -12.83 5.40
C LEU A 34 18.76 -13.21 6.33
N LYS A 35 19.04 -13.39 7.62
CA LYS A 35 18.01 -13.67 8.63
C LYS A 35 16.99 -12.55 8.74
N GLN A 36 17.45 -11.29 8.72
CA GLN A 36 16.55 -10.12 8.76
C GLN A 36 15.65 -10.08 7.52
N GLN A 37 16.21 -10.28 6.33
CA GLN A 37 15.44 -10.30 5.08
C GLN A 37 14.41 -11.43 5.06
N HIS A 38 14.81 -12.65 5.44
CA HIS A 38 13.90 -13.78 5.51
C HIS A 38 12.78 -13.56 6.53
N SER A 39 13.12 -12.98 7.69
CA SER A 39 12.13 -12.66 8.70
C SER A 39 11.14 -11.59 8.20
N LEU A 40 11.62 -10.52 7.56
CA LEU A 40 10.74 -9.51 6.95
C LEU A 40 9.81 -10.12 5.90
N ALA A 41 10.32 -10.98 5.02
CA ALA A 41 9.49 -11.66 4.01
C ALA A 41 8.40 -12.54 4.65
N TYR A 42 8.77 -13.35 5.64
CA TYR A 42 7.82 -14.18 6.40
C TYR A 42 6.72 -13.34 7.06
N TRP A 43 7.10 -12.24 7.72
CA TRP A 43 6.14 -11.39 8.41
C TRP A 43 5.24 -10.60 7.45
N LYS A 44 5.74 -10.18 6.28
CA LYS A 44 4.92 -9.60 5.21
C LYS A 44 3.83 -10.58 4.78
N GLN A 45 4.21 -11.84 4.50
CA GLN A 45 3.24 -12.87 4.14
C GLN A 45 2.24 -13.16 5.26
N THR A 46 2.72 -13.22 6.52
CA THR A 46 1.87 -13.46 7.69
C THR A 46 0.81 -12.36 7.87
N ILE A 47 1.18 -11.10 7.68
CA ILE A 47 0.24 -9.97 7.78
C ILE A 47 -0.78 -9.99 6.64
N LEU A 48 -0.35 -10.31 5.41
CA LEU A 48 -1.27 -10.47 4.28
C LEU A 48 -2.25 -11.63 4.50
N ALA A 49 -1.77 -12.75 5.04
CA ALA A 49 -2.62 -13.89 5.39
C ALA A 49 -3.66 -13.51 6.47
N GLN A 50 -3.26 -12.71 7.48
CA GLN A 50 -4.20 -12.18 8.46
C GLN A 50 -5.26 -11.28 7.83
N GLN A 51 -4.87 -10.36 6.94
CA GLN A 51 -5.83 -9.50 6.23
C GLN A 51 -6.80 -10.30 5.36
N ASN A 52 -6.29 -11.30 4.63
CA ASN A 52 -7.11 -12.17 3.79
C ASN A 52 -8.03 -13.10 4.60
N SER A 53 -7.67 -13.41 5.84
CA SER A 53 -8.49 -14.25 6.73
C SER A 53 -9.72 -13.52 7.28
N GLY A 54 -9.75 -12.19 7.25
CA GLY A 54 -10.81 -11.38 7.85
C GLY A 54 -10.88 -11.44 9.39
N LEU A 55 -10.02 -12.22 10.04
CA LEU A 55 -9.91 -12.33 11.49
C LEU A 55 -9.26 -11.09 12.08
N THR A 56 -9.54 -10.77 13.34
CA THR A 56 -8.76 -9.75 14.05
C THR A 56 -7.32 -10.23 14.27
N ALA A 57 -6.38 -9.30 14.46
CA ALA A 57 -4.98 -9.66 14.71
C ALA A 57 -4.83 -10.58 15.95
N ALA A 58 -5.63 -10.36 17.00
CA ALA A 58 -5.63 -11.18 18.20
C ALA A 58 -6.07 -12.62 17.92
N GLU A 59 -7.18 -12.81 17.20
CA GLU A 59 -7.70 -14.13 16.83
C GLU A 59 -6.75 -14.87 15.90
N TYR A 60 -6.21 -14.19 14.90
CA TYR A 60 -5.23 -14.77 13.98
C TYR A 60 -3.97 -15.21 14.74
N CYS A 61 -3.44 -14.37 15.64
CA CYS A 61 -2.29 -14.73 16.47
C CYS A 61 -2.58 -15.95 17.33
N ARG A 62 -3.78 -16.04 17.91
CA ARG A 62 -4.20 -17.20 18.72
C ARG A 62 -4.27 -18.48 17.87
N GLN A 63 -4.84 -18.42 16.66
CA GLN A 63 -4.98 -19.57 15.78
C GLN A 63 -3.64 -20.07 15.23
N GLN A 64 -2.76 -19.16 14.84
CA GLN A 64 -1.46 -19.48 14.26
C GLN A 64 -0.36 -19.68 15.31
N ASN A 65 -0.71 -19.65 16.60
CA ASN A 65 0.22 -19.73 17.74
C ASN A 65 1.36 -18.69 17.66
N ILE A 66 1.02 -17.48 17.22
CA ILE A 66 1.95 -16.36 17.08
C ILE A 66 1.84 -15.50 18.34
N LYS A 67 3.00 -15.09 18.87
CA LYS A 67 3.03 -14.12 19.98
C LYS A 67 2.47 -12.78 19.52
N TYR A 68 1.43 -12.31 20.21
CA TYR A 68 0.75 -11.04 19.91
C TYR A 68 1.72 -9.85 19.81
N ASN A 69 2.63 -9.70 20.77
CA ASN A 69 3.62 -8.61 20.77
C ASN A 69 4.59 -8.70 19.59
N ALA A 70 4.96 -9.91 19.15
CA ALA A 70 5.82 -10.10 18.00
C ALA A 70 5.12 -9.66 16.71
N PHE A 71 3.82 -9.96 16.58
CA PHE A 71 3.03 -9.54 15.42
C PHE A 71 3.05 -8.02 15.24
N TYR A 72 2.71 -7.26 16.28
CA TYR A 72 2.70 -5.80 16.20
C TYR A 72 4.10 -5.19 16.05
N TYR A 73 5.11 -5.79 16.67
CA TYR A 73 6.50 -5.40 16.48
C TYR A 73 6.90 -5.48 15.00
N TRP A 74 6.63 -6.62 14.35
CA TRP A 74 6.97 -6.81 12.94
C TRP A 74 6.10 -5.99 12.01
N GLN A 75 4.82 -5.80 12.33
CA GLN A 75 3.94 -4.90 11.58
C GLN A 75 4.47 -3.46 11.60
N ARG A 76 4.92 -2.97 12.76
CA ARG A 76 5.58 -1.66 12.88
C ARG A 76 6.84 -1.59 12.03
N LYS A 77 7.73 -2.58 12.16
CA LYS A 77 9.00 -2.63 11.42
C LYS A 77 8.79 -2.64 9.90
N ILE A 78 7.75 -3.32 9.43
CA ILE A 78 7.37 -3.32 8.01
C ILE A 78 6.88 -1.94 7.57
N ARG A 79 6.06 -1.24 8.38
CA ARG A 79 5.66 0.15 8.06
C ARG A 79 6.86 1.08 7.96
N GLU A 80 7.82 0.95 8.87
CA GLU A 80 9.06 1.74 8.86
C GLU A 80 9.91 1.45 7.60
N ASP A 81 10.02 0.17 7.20
CA ASP A 81 10.70 -0.27 5.97
C ASP A 81 10.06 0.34 4.70
N PHE A 82 8.72 0.34 4.63
CA PHE A 82 7.97 0.98 3.54
C PHE A 82 8.13 2.50 3.53
N ALA A 83 8.05 3.16 4.69
CA ALA A 83 8.22 4.61 4.80
C ALA A 83 9.63 5.04 4.38
N ALA A 84 10.66 4.32 4.84
CA ALA A 84 12.06 4.57 4.46
C ALA A 84 12.29 4.38 2.95
N SER A 85 11.59 3.42 2.33
CA SER A 85 11.67 3.19 0.88
C SER A 85 10.89 4.24 0.08
N ALA A 86 9.73 4.69 0.58
CA ALA A 86 8.93 5.72 -0.07
C ALA A 86 9.65 7.09 -0.11
N LEU A 87 10.37 7.44 0.95
CA LEU A 87 11.20 8.65 0.99
C LEU A 87 12.35 8.61 -0.03
N GLN A 88 12.80 7.43 -0.45
CA GLN A 88 13.84 7.27 -1.49
C GLN A 88 13.28 7.39 -2.91
N MET A 89 11.96 7.29 -3.09
CA MET A 89 11.29 7.36 -4.39
C MET A 89 10.54 8.68 -4.62
N ALA A 90 10.47 9.57 -3.62
CA ALA A 90 9.84 10.86 -3.78
C ALA A 90 10.65 11.71 -4.79
N PRO A 91 10.04 12.18 -5.89
CA PRO A 91 10.58 13.30 -6.64
C PRO A 91 10.77 14.46 -5.67
N LYS A 92 11.92 15.11 -5.74
CA LYS A 92 12.23 16.36 -5.04
C LYS A 92 11.38 17.48 -5.65
N ASP A 93 10.07 17.45 -5.42
CA ASP A 93 9.20 18.60 -5.63
C ASP A 93 8.61 19.00 -4.28
N GLU A 94 9.03 20.18 -3.87
CA GLU A 94 8.80 20.79 -2.58
C GLU A 94 7.34 21.25 -2.52
N ARG A 95 6.45 20.37 -2.07
CA ARG A 95 5.15 20.80 -1.54
C ARG A 95 5.00 20.29 -0.13
N VAL A 96 5.36 21.17 0.80
CA VAL A 96 5.11 21.07 2.23
C VAL A 96 3.63 20.76 2.43
N PRO A 97 3.24 19.62 3.03
CA PRO A 97 1.90 19.48 3.54
C PRO A 97 1.82 20.34 4.80
N GLU A 98 1.20 21.50 4.67
CA GLU A 98 0.77 22.33 5.79
C GLU A 98 -0.16 21.49 6.66
N PHE A 99 0.32 21.07 7.83
CA PHE A 99 -0.49 20.32 8.79
C PHE A 99 -1.64 21.21 9.21
N ALA A 100 -2.84 20.89 8.72
CA ALA A 100 -4.07 21.54 9.15
C ALA A 100 -4.23 21.33 10.65
N THR A 101 -4.10 22.42 11.40
CA THR A 101 -4.49 22.48 12.81
C THR A 101 -5.99 22.22 12.88
N LEU A 102 -6.36 21.08 13.47
CA LEU A 102 -7.73 20.78 13.86
C LEU A 102 -8.14 21.76 14.96
N ALA A 103 -8.64 22.93 14.56
CA ALA A 103 -9.43 23.76 15.43
C ALA A 103 -10.73 23.03 15.70
N THR A 104 -10.96 22.66 16.96
CA THR A 104 -12.26 22.21 17.46
C THR A 104 -13.24 23.36 17.29
N ALA A 105 -13.89 23.41 16.13
CA ALA A 105 -14.89 24.43 15.83
C ALA A 105 -16.26 23.92 16.29
N THR A 106 -16.63 24.39 17.47
CA THR A 106 -18.02 24.65 17.87
C THR A 106 -18.79 25.24 16.70
N VAL A 107 -20.01 24.75 16.47
CA VAL A 107 -20.93 25.16 15.41
C VAL A 107 -21.09 26.69 15.41
N THR A 108 -20.46 27.35 14.46
CA THR A 108 -20.87 28.70 14.03
C THR A 108 -20.64 28.80 12.53
N ALA A 109 -21.75 28.85 11.80
CA ALA A 109 -21.77 29.06 10.37
C ALA A 109 -21.18 30.44 10.03
N THR A 110 -20.04 30.46 9.33
CA THR A 110 -19.62 31.61 8.53
C THR A 110 -18.92 31.14 7.27
N VAL A 111 -19.65 31.33 6.17
CA VAL A 111 -19.29 31.31 4.76
C VAL A 111 -17.81 31.62 4.48
N GLN A 112 -17.07 30.63 3.96
CA GLN A 112 -15.90 30.86 3.11
C GLN A 112 -16.02 30.01 1.85
N THR A 113 -16.24 30.71 0.75
CA THR A 113 -16.30 30.26 -0.63
C THR A 113 -14.98 29.60 -1.05
N ALA A 114 -14.92 28.26 -0.91
CA ALA A 114 -14.04 27.44 -1.73
C ALA A 114 -14.71 27.30 -3.10
N THR A 115 -13.98 27.60 -4.16
CA THR A 115 -14.38 27.41 -5.56
C THR A 115 -14.66 25.94 -5.82
N LEU A 116 -15.91 25.55 -5.60
CA LEU A 116 -16.46 24.26 -5.99
C LEU A 116 -16.48 24.21 -7.53
N PRO A 117 -15.89 23.19 -8.18
CA PRO A 117 -16.21 22.94 -9.58
C PRO A 117 -17.72 22.70 -9.64
N SER A 118 -18.40 23.45 -10.50
CA SER A 118 -19.85 23.39 -10.74
C SER A 118 -20.26 21.93 -10.98
N MET A 119 -20.72 21.26 -9.93
CA MET A 119 -21.05 19.84 -9.96
C MET A 119 -22.57 19.72 -9.96
N LEU A 120 -23.11 19.12 -11.01
CA LEU A 120 -24.53 18.84 -11.15
C LEU A 120 -24.76 17.34 -10.94
N LYS A 121 -25.54 16.99 -9.92
CA LYS A 121 -25.86 15.60 -9.59
C LYS A 121 -27.31 15.29 -9.98
N LEU A 122 -27.50 14.27 -10.81
CA LEU A 122 -28.81 13.75 -11.20
C LEU A 122 -29.02 12.40 -10.53
N SER A 123 -30.15 12.23 -9.86
CA SER A 123 -30.54 10.98 -9.21
C SER A 123 -31.84 10.48 -9.82
N CYS A 124 -31.81 9.30 -10.44
CA CYS A 124 -32.99 8.55 -10.86
C CYS A 124 -32.83 7.15 -10.25
N ASP A 125 -33.63 6.73 -9.28
CA ASP A 125 -33.47 5.42 -8.60
C ASP A 125 -33.26 4.29 -9.62
N PRO A 126 -32.15 3.50 -9.64
CA PRO A 126 -31.00 3.34 -8.74
C PRO A 126 -29.66 3.98 -9.22
N VAL A 127 -29.70 4.95 -10.13
CA VAL A 127 -28.53 5.56 -10.78
C VAL A 127 -28.31 7.00 -10.29
N SER A 128 -27.10 7.29 -9.83
CA SER A 128 -26.61 8.64 -9.55
C SER A 128 -25.54 9.02 -10.58
N LEU A 129 -25.76 10.12 -11.31
CA LEU A 129 -24.81 10.65 -12.28
C LEU A 129 -24.29 12.01 -11.80
N GLU A 130 -22.97 12.14 -11.69
CA GLU A 130 -22.29 13.38 -11.32
C GLU A 130 -21.61 13.97 -12.56
N VAL A 131 -21.98 15.21 -12.88
CA VAL A 131 -21.52 15.95 -14.06
C VAL A 131 -20.71 17.15 -13.60
N ASN A 132 -19.57 17.38 -14.25
CA ASN A 132 -18.73 18.56 -14.05
C ASN A 132 -18.57 19.33 -15.37
N GLU A 133 -17.93 20.49 -15.30
CA GLU A 133 -17.69 21.37 -16.47
C GLU A 133 -16.72 20.77 -17.51
N GLN A 134 -15.95 19.73 -17.13
CA GLN A 134 -15.04 18.99 -18.01
C GLN A 134 -15.74 17.83 -18.73
N THR A 135 -17.03 17.60 -18.48
CA THR A 135 -17.78 16.50 -19.07
C THR A 135 -18.18 16.84 -20.51
N SER A 136 -17.73 16.03 -21.47
CA SER A 136 -18.11 16.22 -22.88
C SER A 136 -19.63 16.09 -23.06
N SER A 137 -20.25 17.10 -23.67
CA SER A 137 -21.70 17.13 -23.98
C SER A 137 -22.15 15.92 -24.79
N LYS A 138 -21.29 15.44 -25.71
CA LYS A 138 -21.56 14.26 -26.55
C LYS A 138 -21.57 12.97 -25.73
N LEU A 139 -20.71 12.85 -24.73
CA LEU A 139 -20.70 11.70 -23.82
C LEU A 139 -21.92 11.75 -22.90
N LEU A 140 -22.21 12.90 -22.32
CA LEU A 140 -23.38 13.12 -21.46
C LEU A 140 -24.69 12.80 -22.17
N ALA A 141 -24.88 13.28 -23.41
CA ALA A 141 -26.07 12.99 -24.20
C ALA A 141 -26.25 11.49 -24.49
N ARG A 142 -25.15 10.79 -24.80
CA ARG A 142 -25.19 9.33 -25.03
C ARG A 142 -25.54 8.57 -23.75
N THR A 143 -24.94 8.95 -22.62
CA THR A 143 -25.23 8.33 -21.32
C THR A 143 -26.69 8.54 -20.92
N LEU A 144 -27.23 9.76 -21.05
CA LEU A 144 -28.63 10.06 -20.76
C LEU A 144 -29.60 9.30 -21.68
N ALA A 145 -29.27 9.15 -22.97
CA ALA A 145 -30.07 8.36 -23.90
C ALA A 145 -30.11 6.88 -23.48
N CYS A 146 -28.95 6.28 -23.16
CA CYS A 146 -28.90 4.91 -22.66
C CYS A 146 -29.68 4.72 -21.36
N ILE A 147 -29.59 5.67 -20.42
CA ILE A 147 -30.35 5.63 -19.16
C ILE A 147 -31.86 5.69 -19.46
N LYS A 148 -32.30 6.58 -20.36
CA LYS A 148 -33.71 6.66 -20.76
C LYS A 148 -34.22 5.33 -21.36
N ASP A 149 -33.43 4.68 -22.20
CA ASP A 149 -33.82 3.40 -22.82
C ASP A 149 -33.87 2.25 -21.80
N VAL A 150 -32.96 2.24 -20.84
CA VAL A 150 -32.87 1.19 -19.80
C VAL A 150 -33.93 1.38 -18.70
N PHE A 151 -34.28 2.62 -18.37
CA PHE A 151 -35.22 2.96 -17.28
C PHE A 151 -36.59 3.43 -17.79
N SER A 152 -37.02 3.03 -18.98
CA SER A 152 -38.34 3.36 -19.55
C SER A 152 -39.54 2.72 -18.81
N VAL A 153 -39.44 2.43 -17.51
CA VAL A 153 -40.50 1.85 -16.68
C VAL A 153 -40.81 2.80 -15.52
N CYS A 154 -41.57 3.85 -15.85
CA CYS A 154 -42.83 4.31 -15.24
C CYS A 154 -43.17 5.70 -15.77
#